data_AF-A0A349J4Y1-F1
#
_entry.id   AF-A0A349J4Y1-F1
#
_cell.length_a   1.000
_cell.length_b   1.000
_cell.length_c   1.000
_cell.angle_alpha   90.00
_cell.angle_beta   90.00
_cell.angle_gamma   90.00
#
_symmetry.space_group_name_H-M   'P 1'
#
loop_
_entity.id
_entity.type
_entity.pdbx_description
1 polymer ?
#
loop_
_entity_poly.entity_id
_entity_poly.type
_entity_poly.pdbx_seq_one_letter_code
_entity_poly.pdbx_strand_id
1 'polypeptide(L)'
;MTGEVDDDNVTVPVTLSSNPDDAENIIINGTQGAEGVALNLDDDRAVTVNGLITIRDRSSMADDAETYDLNQAVGVKITTPFTGTNISFETGLNIDISEILGPQNNDSDNDGIIEGSSSIGTAQRVGLWVDEAITGSLIGKGGFIRIDGNNARGVQVDDDIFENFDFSTAVHDGQLGGIAGDDAVGVEINANIVGYYRQRGDIDVRGEGSVGVQVDADATVGNGMMLDAGVNATGYSLIVAGSGGGPSHGRDESDLEAAEVNANNNERRRGSAAVDIAGNLPGGLIIGGKANQVLTGLEALTLNNITIGLTDEEGNRVDISPDG
;
A
#
# COMPACT_ATOMS: atom_id res chain seq x y z
N MET A 1 28.49 -5.07 -21.80
CA MET A 1 29.05 -5.85 -20.67
C MET A 1 29.55 -4.88 -19.62
N THR A 2 28.67 -4.48 -18.73
CA THR A 2 28.98 -3.97 -17.40
C THR A 2 28.14 -4.87 -16.50
N GLY A 3 28.78 -5.91 -15.98
CA GLY A 3 28.12 -6.89 -15.13
C GLY A 3 27.62 -6.20 -13.88
N GLU A 4 26.30 -6.26 -13.69
CA GLU A 4 25.67 -6.06 -12.39
C GLU A 4 26.25 -7.06 -11.40
N VAL A 5 26.47 -6.55 -10.20
CA VAL A 5 26.99 -7.27 -9.05
C VAL A 5 25.78 -7.96 -8.41
N ASP A 6 25.89 -9.29 -8.23
CA ASP A 6 25.09 -10.16 -7.36
C ASP A 6 23.56 -9.94 -7.29
N ASP A 7 22.83 -10.27 -8.36
CA ASP A 7 21.45 -10.78 -8.21
C ASP A 7 21.52 -12.28 -7.83
N ASP A 8 21.90 -12.57 -6.59
CA ASP A 8 21.86 -13.94 -6.08
C ASP A 8 20.40 -14.37 -5.88
N ASN A 9 19.99 -15.49 -6.49
CA ASN A 9 18.71 -16.13 -6.20
C ASN A 9 18.69 -16.60 -4.74
N VAL A 10 18.08 -15.80 -3.86
CA VAL A 10 17.93 -16.12 -2.44
C VAL A 10 16.91 -17.26 -2.26
N THR A 11 17.15 -18.18 -1.32
CA THR A 11 16.18 -19.21 -0.94
C THR A 11 15.05 -18.59 -0.10
N VAL A 12 13.79 -18.88 -0.45
CA VAL A 12 12.58 -18.25 0.09
C VAL A 12 11.79 -19.24 0.98
N PRO A 13 11.17 -18.80 2.09
CA PRO A 13 11.22 -17.46 2.67
C PRO A 13 12.60 -17.12 3.24
N VAL A 14 12.99 -15.86 3.18
CA VAL A 14 14.14 -15.36 3.95
C VAL A 14 13.67 -15.16 5.38
N THR A 15 14.33 -15.82 6.32
CA THR A 15 14.02 -15.69 7.76
C THR A 15 15.15 -14.93 8.44
N LEU A 16 14.88 -13.70 8.88
CA LEU A 16 15.87 -12.87 9.57
C LEU A 16 15.69 -12.98 11.08
N SER A 17 16.59 -13.74 11.72
CA SER A 17 16.60 -13.96 13.18
C SER A 17 17.78 -13.32 13.93
N SER A 18 18.76 -12.70 13.24
CA SER A 18 19.76 -11.80 13.87
C SER A 18 20.74 -11.15 12.89
N ASN A 19 20.96 -9.83 13.02
CA ASN A 19 22.02 -9.00 12.42
C ASN A 19 21.91 -8.76 10.88
N PRO A 20 21.80 -7.50 10.41
CA PRO A 20 21.35 -7.20 9.05
C PRO A 20 22.52 -7.06 8.07
N ASP A 21 23.08 -8.17 7.61
CA ASP A 21 23.95 -8.16 6.41
C ASP A 21 23.36 -8.97 5.24
N ASP A 22 22.20 -9.62 5.42
CA ASP A 22 21.78 -10.69 4.51
C ASP A 22 20.43 -10.38 3.83
N ALA A 23 20.45 -9.47 2.85
CA ALA A 23 19.71 -9.50 1.58
C ALA A 23 19.65 -8.09 0.99
N GLU A 24 20.50 -7.78 0.00
CA GLU A 24 20.41 -6.50 -0.74
C GLU A 24 19.21 -6.48 -1.69
N ASN A 25 18.84 -7.63 -2.26
CA ASN A 25 17.64 -7.85 -3.07
C ASN A 25 17.10 -9.28 -2.83
N ILE A 26 15.78 -9.46 -2.79
CA ILE A 26 15.11 -10.77 -2.73
C ILE A 26 14.23 -10.90 -3.98
N ILE A 27 14.57 -11.83 -4.88
CA ILE A 27 13.77 -12.09 -6.09
C ILE A 27 13.19 -13.50 -6.03
N ILE A 28 11.86 -13.58 -6.17
CA ILE A 28 11.09 -14.82 -6.13
C ILE A 28 10.33 -14.97 -7.43
N ASN A 29 10.60 -16.07 -8.14
CA ASN A 29 9.97 -16.34 -9.42
C ASN A 29 9.21 -17.66 -9.38
N GLY A 30 8.02 -17.71 -10.00
CA GLY A 30 7.23 -18.92 -10.17
C GLY A 30 5.97 -18.94 -9.31
N THR A 31 5.28 -20.07 -9.30
CA THR A 31 4.07 -20.26 -8.49
C THR A 31 4.42 -20.40 -7.01
N GLN A 32 4.11 -19.38 -6.21
CA GLN A 32 4.17 -19.43 -4.75
C GLN A 32 3.22 -20.52 -4.20
N GLY A 33 3.64 -21.20 -3.13
CA GLY A 33 2.81 -22.16 -2.38
C GLY A 33 1.75 -21.47 -1.52
N ALA A 34 0.99 -22.26 -0.74
CA ALA A 34 0.16 -21.69 0.33
C ALA A 34 1.09 -20.96 1.33
N GLU A 35 0.75 -19.73 1.71
CA GLU A 35 1.57 -18.83 2.56
C GLU A 35 2.85 -18.27 1.89
N GLY A 36 2.87 -17.98 0.59
CA GLY A 36 4.05 -17.50 -0.14
C GLY A 36 4.69 -16.18 0.34
N VAL A 37 5.39 -16.21 1.48
CA VAL A 37 6.08 -15.06 2.10
C VAL A 37 7.50 -14.91 1.54
N ALA A 38 7.91 -13.70 1.16
CA ALA A 38 9.27 -13.41 0.74
C ALA A 38 10.23 -13.23 1.91
N LEU A 39 9.86 -12.38 2.86
CA LEU A 39 10.60 -12.09 4.08
C LEU A 39 9.73 -12.32 5.30
N ASN A 40 10.15 -13.24 6.16
CA ASN A 40 9.50 -13.52 7.43
C ASN A 40 10.31 -12.92 8.60
N LEU A 41 9.69 -12.04 9.37
CA LEU A 41 10.24 -11.48 10.61
C LEU A 41 9.67 -12.29 11.79
N ASP A 42 10.48 -13.19 12.34
CA ASP A 42 10.09 -14.18 13.35
C ASP A 42 10.88 -14.10 14.67
N ASP A 43 11.64 -13.02 14.87
CA ASP A 43 12.33 -12.73 16.12
C ASP A 43 12.03 -11.31 16.60
N ASP A 44 12.11 -11.12 17.90
CA ASP A 44 11.79 -9.91 18.63
C ASP A 44 13.01 -8.99 18.75
N ARG A 45 13.59 -8.61 17.62
CA ARG A 45 14.77 -7.74 17.58
C ARG A 45 14.60 -6.70 16.49
N ALA A 46 15.11 -5.50 16.74
CA ALA A 46 15.03 -4.41 15.77
C ALA A 46 15.64 -4.87 14.44
N VAL A 47 14.79 -4.98 13.42
CA VAL A 47 15.18 -5.33 12.06
C VAL A 47 15.16 -4.04 11.23
N THR A 48 16.22 -3.86 10.46
CA THR A 48 16.29 -2.86 9.39
C THR A 48 16.27 -3.64 8.08
N VAL A 49 15.20 -3.47 7.30
CA VAL A 49 15.08 -4.09 5.97
C VAL A 49 15.33 -3.02 4.92
N ASN A 50 16.31 -3.26 4.05
CA ASN A 50 16.70 -2.41 2.94
C ASN A 50 16.73 -3.28 1.68
N GLY A 51 16.41 -2.71 0.50
CA GLY A 51 16.54 -3.42 -0.76
C GLY A 51 15.23 -3.69 -1.49
N LEU A 52 15.32 -4.31 -2.67
CA LEU A 52 14.15 -4.65 -3.48
C LEU A 52 13.71 -6.09 -3.20
N ILE A 53 12.46 -6.26 -2.75
CA ILE A 53 11.74 -7.52 -2.75
C ILE A 53 10.89 -7.58 -4.01
N THR A 54 11.10 -8.58 -4.84
CA THR A 54 10.32 -8.80 -6.06
C THR A 54 9.73 -10.21 -6.07
N ILE A 55 8.41 -10.31 -6.20
CA ILE A 55 7.70 -11.58 -6.37
C ILE A 55 7.01 -11.58 -7.72
N ARG A 56 7.29 -12.60 -8.54
CA ARG A 56 6.75 -12.71 -9.89
C ARG A 56 6.16 -14.08 -10.17
N ASP A 57 5.10 -14.12 -10.97
CA ASP A 57 4.47 -15.35 -11.47
C ASP A 57 5.45 -16.26 -12.24
N ARG A 58 6.51 -15.70 -12.83
CA ARG A 58 7.53 -16.45 -13.61
C ARG A 58 8.89 -15.75 -13.64
N SER A 59 9.91 -16.46 -14.12
CA SER A 59 11.28 -15.94 -14.25
C SER A 59 11.61 -15.32 -15.61
N SER A 60 10.75 -15.48 -16.63
CA SER A 60 11.00 -15.04 -18.01
C SER A 60 9.82 -14.26 -18.58
N MET A 61 10.10 -13.18 -19.30
CA MET A 61 9.14 -12.40 -20.10
C MET A 61 8.83 -13.04 -21.46
N ALA A 62 9.48 -14.17 -21.79
CA ALA A 62 9.22 -14.87 -23.04
C ALA A 62 7.82 -15.50 -23.02
N ASP A 63 7.11 -15.31 -24.13
CA ASP A 63 5.72 -15.72 -24.35
C ASP A 63 5.67 -17.18 -24.80
N ASP A 64 5.89 -18.11 -23.86
CA ASP A 64 5.88 -19.55 -24.15
C ASP A 64 4.92 -20.39 -23.30
N ALA A 65 3.93 -19.79 -22.59
CA ALA A 65 2.83 -20.57 -22.02
C ALA A 65 1.50 -19.84 -21.72
N GLU A 66 0.42 -20.65 -21.67
CA GLU A 66 -0.99 -20.30 -21.84
C GLU A 66 -1.71 -19.57 -20.69
N THR A 67 -1.16 -19.50 -19.46
CA THR A 67 -1.60 -18.66 -18.32
C THR A 67 -0.86 -19.16 -17.07
N TYR A 68 -0.31 -18.25 -16.28
CA TYR A 68 0.23 -18.57 -14.95
C TYR A 68 -0.38 -17.62 -13.94
N ASP A 69 -0.95 -18.18 -12.87
CA ASP A 69 -1.52 -17.44 -11.76
C ASP A 69 -0.50 -17.41 -10.61
N LEU A 70 -0.27 -16.22 -10.06
CA LEU A 70 0.40 -16.09 -8.78
C LEU A 70 -0.63 -16.35 -7.68
N ASN A 71 -0.48 -17.48 -6.97
CA ASN A 71 -1.25 -17.76 -5.76
C ASN A 71 -0.97 -16.68 -4.67
N GLN A 72 -1.37 -16.94 -3.43
CA GLN A 72 -1.09 -16.03 -2.31
C GLN A 72 0.40 -15.65 -2.27
N ALA A 73 0.65 -14.35 -2.16
CA ALA A 73 1.99 -13.78 -2.13
C ALA A 73 2.07 -12.70 -1.06
N VAL A 74 3.10 -12.74 -0.23
CA VAL A 74 3.33 -11.77 0.83
C VAL A 74 4.76 -11.26 0.72
N GLY A 75 4.97 -9.94 0.62
CA GLY A 75 6.31 -9.35 0.60
C GLY A 75 7.00 -9.53 1.95
N VAL A 76 6.51 -8.84 2.96
CA VAL A 76 7.01 -8.93 4.34
C VAL A 76 5.90 -9.37 5.26
N LYS A 77 6.15 -10.38 6.09
CA LYS A 77 5.22 -10.82 7.14
C LYS A 77 5.89 -10.74 8.51
N ILE A 78 5.19 -10.18 9.48
CA ILE A 78 5.58 -10.19 10.91
C ILE A 78 4.74 -11.26 11.58
N THR A 79 5.37 -12.38 11.94
CA THR A 79 4.68 -13.59 12.46
C THR A 79 5.01 -13.90 13.91
N THR A 80 5.70 -12.99 14.59
CA THR A 80 6.02 -13.14 16.01
C THR A 80 5.90 -11.78 16.67
N PRO A 81 5.28 -11.70 17.87
CA PRO A 81 5.14 -10.42 18.55
C PRO A 81 6.48 -9.72 18.73
N PHE A 82 6.54 -8.47 18.31
CA PHE A 82 7.70 -7.61 18.48
C PHE A 82 7.53 -6.78 19.76
N THR A 83 8.45 -6.92 20.71
CA THR A 83 8.53 -6.18 21.97
C THR A 83 9.65 -5.13 22.01
N GLY A 84 10.44 -5.02 20.94
CA GLY A 84 11.41 -3.94 20.76
C GLY A 84 10.78 -2.54 20.59
N THR A 85 11.64 -1.52 20.46
CA THR A 85 11.19 -0.11 20.39
C THR A 85 10.51 0.24 19.07
N ASN A 86 11.12 -0.07 17.92
CA ASN A 86 10.55 0.22 16.60
C ASN A 86 10.93 -0.87 15.60
N ILE A 87 10.02 -1.21 14.69
CA ILE A 87 10.35 -1.82 13.39
C ILE A 87 10.46 -0.68 12.38
N SER A 88 11.55 -0.64 11.61
CA SER A 88 11.79 0.41 10.63
C SER A 88 12.16 -0.15 9.27
N PHE A 89 11.43 0.28 8.25
CA PHE A 89 11.75 0.08 6.85
C PHE A 89 12.41 1.33 6.30
N GLU A 90 13.65 1.24 5.81
CA GLU A 90 14.37 2.41 5.32
C GLU A 90 13.93 2.79 3.90
N THR A 91 14.38 3.96 3.43
CA THR A 91 14.05 4.53 2.11
C THR A 91 14.31 3.61 0.91
N GLY A 92 15.13 2.57 1.08
CA GLY A 92 15.48 1.62 0.04
C GLY A 92 14.62 0.36 0.01
N LEU A 93 13.66 0.16 0.93
CA LEU A 93 12.75 -0.98 0.87
C LEU A 93 11.72 -0.76 -0.23
N ASN A 94 11.81 -1.55 -1.30
CA ASN A 94 10.81 -1.60 -2.35
C ASN A 94 10.20 -3.00 -2.40
N ILE A 95 8.87 -3.11 -2.49
CA ILE A 95 8.17 -4.38 -2.61
C ILE A 95 7.38 -4.34 -3.92
N ASP A 96 7.72 -5.21 -4.86
CA ASP A 96 7.05 -5.36 -6.15
C ASP A 96 6.50 -6.78 -6.29
N ILE A 97 5.17 -6.92 -6.23
CA ILE A 97 4.48 -8.18 -6.48
C ILE A 97 3.79 -8.04 -7.83
N SER A 98 4.38 -8.62 -8.88
CA SER A 98 3.93 -8.40 -10.25
C SER A 98 3.53 -9.67 -10.98
N GLU A 99 2.51 -9.55 -11.83
CA GLU A 99 2.22 -10.55 -12.85
C GLU A 99 2.87 -10.11 -14.16
N ILE A 100 3.96 -10.80 -14.56
CA ILE A 100 4.79 -10.40 -15.70
C ILE A 100 3.98 -10.36 -17.01
N LEU A 101 2.99 -11.26 -17.14
CA LEU A 101 2.15 -11.39 -18.34
C LEU A 101 0.65 -11.47 -17.98
N GLY A 102 0.19 -10.66 -17.02
CA GLY A 102 -1.24 -10.37 -16.87
C GLY A 102 -1.80 -9.69 -18.14
N PRO A 103 -3.11 -9.45 -18.28
CA PRO A 103 -3.65 -8.61 -19.35
C PRO A 103 -3.14 -7.17 -19.20
N GLN A 104 -1.92 -6.94 -19.67
CA GLN A 104 -1.23 -5.66 -19.58
C GLN A 104 -1.84 -4.69 -20.59
N ASN A 105 -2.33 -3.55 -20.12
CA ASN A 105 -2.71 -2.38 -20.94
C ASN A 105 -3.47 -2.73 -22.21
N ASN A 106 -4.44 -3.65 -22.10
CA ASN A 106 -5.41 -3.80 -23.17
C ASN A 106 -6.26 -2.55 -23.08
N ASP A 107 -5.95 -1.54 -23.87
CA ASP A 107 -6.76 -0.34 -24.10
C ASP A 107 -7.11 -0.43 -25.58
N SER A 108 -8.09 -1.28 -25.87
CA SER A 108 -8.35 -1.79 -27.23
C SER A 108 -8.83 -0.69 -28.18
N ASP A 109 -9.41 0.38 -27.65
CA ASP A 109 -9.87 1.55 -28.40
C ASP A 109 -9.01 2.82 -28.14
N ASN A 110 -8.00 2.73 -27.27
CA ASN A 110 -6.92 3.67 -27.07
C ASN A 110 -7.38 5.01 -26.48
N ASP A 111 -8.35 4.97 -25.57
CA ASP A 111 -8.96 6.13 -24.91
C ASP A 111 -8.29 6.51 -23.58
N GLY A 112 -7.34 5.70 -23.11
CA GLY A 112 -6.60 5.87 -21.86
C GLY A 112 -7.18 5.12 -20.66
N ILE A 113 -8.19 4.26 -20.85
CA ILE A 113 -8.76 3.39 -19.83
C ILE A 113 -8.35 1.94 -20.09
N ILE A 114 -7.92 1.23 -19.04
CA ILE A 114 -7.49 -0.17 -19.17
C ILE A 114 -8.71 -1.10 -19.09
N GLU A 115 -8.74 -2.08 -19.98
CA GLU A 115 -9.81 -3.06 -20.17
C GLU A 115 -9.80 -4.16 -19.12
N GLY A 116 -10.16 -3.79 -17.88
CA GLY A 116 -10.35 -4.71 -16.76
C GLY A 116 -9.11 -4.97 -15.89
N SER A 117 -9.24 -5.94 -14.97
CA SER A 117 -8.18 -6.28 -14.01
C SER A 117 -6.94 -6.82 -14.71
N SER A 118 -5.78 -6.25 -14.35
CA SER A 118 -4.45 -6.73 -14.74
C SER A 118 -4.07 -8.06 -14.06
N SER A 119 -4.89 -8.55 -13.12
CA SER A 119 -4.67 -9.79 -12.37
C SER A 119 -5.69 -10.86 -12.74
N ILE A 120 -5.20 -12.05 -13.10
CA ILE A 120 -6.05 -13.21 -13.46
C ILE A 120 -6.51 -13.98 -12.22
N GLY A 121 -5.74 -13.96 -11.13
CA GLY A 121 -6.04 -14.65 -9.88
C GLY A 121 -6.92 -13.87 -8.90
N THR A 122 -7.54 -14.58 -7.95
CA THR A 122 -8.31 -14.01 -6.81
C THR A 122 -7.63 -14.26 -5.46
N ALA A 123 -6.43 -14.83 -5.46
CA ALA A 123 -5.68 -15.10 -4.26
C ALA A 123 -5.18 -13.79 -3.64
N GLN A 124 -5.31 -13.65 -2.32
CA GLN A 124 -4.87 -12.46 -1.60
C GLN A 124 -3.36 -12.24 -1.73
N ARG A 125 -2.97 -11.00 -2.02
CA ARG A 125 -1.57 -10.57 -2.12
C ARG A 125 -1.34 -9.43 -1.16
N VAL A 126 -0.27 -9.48 -0.38
CA VAL A 126 -0.01 -8.48 0.67
C VAL A 126 1.42 -7.97 0.55
N GLY A 127 1.61 -6.65 0.47
CA GLY A 127 2.95 -6.06 0.45
C GLY A 127 3.64 -6.23 1.81
N LEU A 128 3.02 -5.67 2.85
CA LEU A 128 3.42 -5.81 4.25
C LEU A 128 2.24 -6.31 5.09
N TRP A 129 2.45 -7.38 5.85
CA TRP A 129 1.45 -7.96 6.73
C TRP A 129 1.95 -7.98 8.19
N VAL A 130 1.25 -7.22 9.04
CA VAL A 130 1.38 -7.30 10.50
C VAL A 130 0.36 -8.34 10.99
N ASP A 131 0.81 -9.58 11.15
CA ASP A 131 -0.02 -10.71 11.59
C ASP A 131 0.03 -10.89 13.12
N GLU A 132 1.08 -10.37 13.76
CA GLU A 132 1.29 -10.42 15.21
C GLU A 132 1.70 -9.04 15.76
N ALA A 133 1.35 -8.79 17.02
CA ALA A 133 1.42 -7.47 17.64
C ALA A 133 2.83 -6.84 17.67
N ILE A 134 2.85 -5.51 17.56
CA ILE A 134 4.06 -4.68 17.66
C ILE A 134 3.92 -3.77 18.88
N THR A 135 4.73 -4.00 19.92
CA THR A 135 4.76 -3.16 21.15
C THR A 135 5.27 -1.76 20.86
N GLY A 136 6.17 -1.64 19.88
CA GLY A 136 6.78 -0.41 19.43
C GLY A 136 6.05 0.31 18.30
N SER A 137 6.73 1.24 17.64
CA SER A 137 6.20 1.87 16.42
C SER A 137 6.59 1.08 15.16
N LEU A 138 5.71 1.12 14.15
CA LEU A 138 5.95 0.64 12.80
C LEU A 138 6.24 1.85 11.89
N ILE A 139 7.47 1.95 11.39
CA ILE A 139 7.95 3.15 10.70
C ILE A 139 8.41 2.80 9.29
N GLY A 140 7.83 3.46 8.30
CA GLY A 140 8.26 3.40 6.90
C GLY A 140 8.94 4.72 6.54
N LYS A 141 10.22 4.70 6.16
CA LYS A 141 11.00 5.92 5.91
C LYS A 141 11.11 6.29 4.44
N GLY A 142 10.43 5.56 3.54
CA GLY A 142 10.41 5.79 2.10
C GLY A 142 10.26 4.47 1.34
N GLY A 143 10.65 4.46 0.06
CA GLY A 143 10.44 3.32 -0.83
C GLY A 143 8.99 3.18 -1.27
N PHE A 144 8.67 2.07 -1.93
CA PHE A 144 7.32 1.81 -2.44
C PHE A 144 6.85 0.37 -2.27
N ILE A 145 5.54 0.19 -2.30
CA ILE A 145 4.84 -1.08 -2.44
C ILE A 145 4.00 -1.01 -3.73
N ARG A 146 4.20 -1.97 -4.63
CA ARG A 146 3.45 -2.15 -5.87
C ARG A 146 2.92 -3.57 -5.93
N ILE A 147 1.65 -3.74 -6.29
CA ILE A 147 1.02 -5.05 -6.39
C ILE A 147 0.08 -5.10 -7.61
N ASP A 148 0.31 -6.04 -8.52
CA ASP A 148 -0.73 -6.48 -9.44
C ASP A 148 -1.51 -7.60 -8.73
N GLY A 149 -2.83 -7.46 -8.50
CA GLY A 149 -3.58 -8.45 -7.73
C GLY A 149 -5.01 -8.05 -7.36
N ASN A 150 -5.99 -8.92 -7.63
CA ASN A 150 -7.33 -8.80 -7.03
C ASN A 150 -7.28 -9.17 -5.54
N ASN A 151 -8.12 -8.54 -4.72
CA ASN A 151 -8.14 -8.68 -3.26
C ASN A 151 -6.74 -8.46 -2.65
N ALA A 152 -5.96 -7.56 -3.23
CA ALA A 152 -4.62 -7.22 -2.76
C ALA A 152 -4.66 -6.20 -1.61
N ARG A 153 -3.61 -6.20 -0.79
CA ARG A 153 -3.38 -5.27 0.31
C ARG A 153 -1.96 -4.70 0.21
N GLY A 154 -1.81 -3.38 0.13
CA GLY A 154 -0.48 -2.77 0.19
C GLY A 154 0.14 -3.02 1.56
N VAL A 155 -0.58 -2.60 2.59
CA VAL A 155 -0.31 -2.94 4.00
C VAL A 155 -1.57 -3.52 4.63
N GLN A 156 -1.45 -4.59 5.40
CA GLN A 156 -2.52 -5.18 6.19
C GLN A 156 -2.08 -5.30 7.65
N VAL A 157 -2.89 -4.74 8.55
CA VAL A 157 -2.64 -4.75 10.00
C VAL A 157 -3.73 -5.56 10.71
N ASP A 158 -3.43 -6.80 11.04
CA ASP A 158 -4.36 -7.75 11.67
C ASP A 158 -4.16 -7.92 13.17
N ASP A 159 -3.07 -7.37 13.74
CA ASP A 159 -2.83 -7.35 15.18
C ASP A 159 -2.30 -5.97 15.65
N ASP A 160 -2.35 -5.75 16.96
CA ASP A 160 -2.21 -4.43 17.58
C ASP A 160 -0.81 -3.82 17.39
N ILE A 161 -0.78 -2.51 17.07
CA ILE A 161 0.42 -1.66 17.15
C ILE A 161 0.26 -0.75 18.37
N PHE A 162 1.09 -0.94 19.40
CA PHE A 162 0.95 -0.25 20.69
C PHE A 162 1.52 1.17 20.72
N GLU A 163 2.35 1.53 19.74
CA GLU A 163 2.75 2.92 19.51
C GLU A 163 2.23 3.41 18.15
N ASN A 164 3.09 4.00 17.31
CA ASN A 164 2.66 4.71 16.11
C ASN A 164 2.85 3.86 14.86
N PHE A 165 1.98 4.05 13.88
CA PHE A 165 2.17 3.60 12.51
C PHE A 165 2.43 4.82 11.62
N ASP A 166 3.69 5.09 11.28
CA ASP A 166 4.11 6.30 10.54
C ASP A 166 4.85 5.92 9.25
N PHE A 167 4.17 6.06 8.12
CA PHE A 167 4.62 5.54 6.83
C PHE A 167 4.83 6.64 5.81
N SER A 168 6.10 6.90 5.50
CA SER A 168 6.55 7.60 4.29
C SER A 168 6.74 6.65 3.11
N THR A 169 6.68 5.34 3.35
CA THR A 169 6.62 4.32 2.28
C THR A 169 5.31 4.50 1.51
N ALA A 170 5.43 4.64 0.20
CA ALA A 170 4.28 4.82 -0.68
C ALA A 170 3.67 3.47 -1.06
N VAL A 171 2.34 3.39 -1.20
CA VAL A 171 1.68 2.30 -1.93
C VAL A 171 1.45 2.78 -3.36
N HIS A 172 2.55 3.16 -4.00
CA HIS A 172 2.60 3.79 -5.31
C HIS A 172 4.05 3.81 -5.79
N ASP A 173 4.32 3.14 -6.91
CA ASP A 173 5.52 3.39 -7.71
C ASP A 173 5.26 4.54 -8.68
N GLY A 174 6.11 5.56 -8.68
CA GLY A 174 5.90 6.77 -9.47
C GLY A 174 5.95 6.59 -10.99
N GLN A 175 6.35 5.42 -11.50
CA GLN A 175 6.34 5.09 -12.92
C GLN A 175 5.25 4.08 -13.27
N LEU A 176 4.94 3.16 -12.37
CA LEU A 176 4.15 1.96 -12.65
C LEU A 176 2.79 1.95 -11.93
N GLY A 177 2.54 2.91 -11.04
CA GLY A 177 1.34 3.00 -10.21
C GLY A 177 1.46 2.21 -8.91
N GLY A 178 0.39 2.16 -8.11
CA GLY A 178 0.38 1.39 -6.85
C GLY A 178 -0.16 -0.01 -7.00
N ILE A 179 -1.39 -0.24 -6.55
CA ILE A 179 -2.06 -1.53 -6.66
C ILE A 179 -3.03 -1.52 -7.84
N ALA A 180 -3.01 -2.58 -8.65
CA ALA A 180 -3.96 -2.80 -9.74
C ALA A 180 -4.69 -4.14 -9.58
N GLY A 181 -5.98 -4.07 -9.26
CA GLY A 181 -6.90 -5.21 -9.13
C GLY A 181 -8.19 -4.87 -8.39
N ASP A 182 -9.23 -5.66 -8.61
CA ASP A 182 -10.53 -5.49 -7.96
C ASP A 182 -10.44 -5.81 -6.46
N ASP A 183 -11.29 -5.17 -5.65
CA ASP A 183 -11.37 -5.32 -4.19
C ASP A 183 -10.02 -5.12 -3.47
N ALA A 184 -9.11 -4.37 -4.09
CA ALA A 184 -7.81 -4.04 -3.53
C ALA A 184 -7.90 -2.93 -2.48
N VAL A 185 -7.05 -2.99 -1.45
CA VAL A 185 -6.94 -1.94 -0.43
C VAL A 185 -5.50 -1.49 -0.30
N GLY A 186 -5.25 -0.19 -0.27
CA GLY A 186 -3.90 0.36 -0.13
C GLY A 186 -3.33 0.06 1.26
N VAL A 187 -4.03 0.50 2.31
CA VAL A 187 -3.73 0.19 3.71
C VAL A 187 -5.01 -0.24 4.42
N GLU A 188 -5.03 -1.45 4.94
CA GLU A 188 -6.14 -2.03 5.70
C GLU A 188 -5.75 -2.20 7.17
N ILE A 189 -6.54 -1.60 8.07
CA ILE A 189 -6.34 -1.62 9.51
C ILE A 189 -7.50 -2.38 10.15
N ASN A 190 -7.24 -3.63 10.52
CA ASN A 190 -8.21 -4.55 11.13
C ASN A 190 -8.04 -4.66 12.66
N ALA A 191 -6.90 -4.21 13.20
CA ALA A 191 -6.59 -4.20 14.63
C ALA A 191 -6.28 -2.79 15.16
N ASN A 192 -6.02 -2.67 16.47
CA ASN A 192 -5.83 -1.36 17.09
C ASN A 192 -4.45 -0.79 16.79
N ILE A 193 -4.43 0.52 16.56
CA ILE A 193 -3.21 1.33 16.64
C ILE A 193 -3.40 2.21 17.86
N VAL A 194 -2.72 1.91 18.95
CA VAL A 194 -2.86 2.65 20.22
C VAL A 194 -2.36 4.09 20.07
N GLY A 195 -1.29 4.28 19.31
CA GLY A 195 -0.77 5.60 18.93
C GLY A 195 -1.53 6.22 17.77
N TYR A 196 -0.82 6.95 16.91
CA TYR A 196 -1.41 7.55 15.71
C TYR A 196 -1.12 6.69 14.48
N TYR A 197 -1.96 6.83 13.45
CA TYR A 197 -1.64 6.41 12.09
C TYR A 197 -1.34 7.64 11.24
N ARG A 198 -0.20 7.64 10.54
CA ARG A 198 0.20 8.71 9.63
C ARG A 198 0.68 8.13 8.31
N GLN A 199 0.05 8.55 7.22
CA GLN A 199 0.47 8.24 5.87
C GLN A 199 1.06 9.49 5.21
N ARG A 200 2.36 9.43 4.89
CA ARG A 200 3.12 10.48 4.19
C ARG A 200 3.54 10.10 2.78
N GLY A 201 3.58 8.80 2.46
CA GLY A 201 3.76 8.32 1.08
C GLY A 201 2.42 8.24 0.34
N ASP A 202 2.42 8.47 -0.97
CA ASP A 202 1.18 8.39 -1.76
C ASP A 202 0.61 6.96 -1.74
N ILE A 203 -0.72 6.86 -1.81
CA ILE A 203 -1.45 5.61 -2.01
C ILE A 203 -2.21 5.73 -3.31
N ASP A 204 -1.98 4.80 -4.23
CA ASP A 204 -2.71 4.68 -5.49
C ASP A 204 -3.23 3.25 -5.64
N VAL A 205 -4.55 3.09 -5.67
CA VAL A 205 -5.21 1.79 -5.81
C VAL A 205 -6.23 1.87 -6.95
N ARG A 206 -6.16 0.91 -7.86
CA ARG A 206 -6.96 0.89 -9.08
C ARG A 206 -7.70 -0.44 -9.22
N GLY A 207 -9.01 -0.37 -9.39
CA GLY A 207 -9.87 -1.53 -9.62
C GLY A 207 -11.29 -1.33 -9.09
N GLU A 208 -12.22 -2.21 -9.46
CA GLU A 208 -13.58 -2.15 -8.93
C GLU A 208 -13.57 -2.40 -7.43
N GLY A 209 -14.34 -1.62 -6.67
CA GLY A 209 -14.45 -1.82 -5.22
C GLY A 209 -13.21 -1.43 -4.42
N SER A 210 -12.17 -0.91 -5.08
CA SER A 210 -10.90 -0.57 -4.42
C SER A 210 -11.05 0.51 -3.35
N VAL A 211 -10.23 0.42 -2.30
CA VAL A 211 -10.18 1.39 -1.20
C VAL A 211 -8.74 1.86 -0.98
N GLY A 212 -8.53 3.16 -0.77
CA GLY A 212 -7.18 3.68 -0.50
C GLY A 212 -6.72 3.31 0.90
N VAL A 213 -7.44 3.80 1.91
CA VAL A 213 -7.25 3.41 3.32
C VAL A 213 -8.57 2.92 3.89
N GLN A 214 -8.53 1.77 4.56
CA GLN A 214 -9.67 1.17 5.27
C GLN A 214 -9.35 0.98 6.75
N VAL A 215 -10.27 1.42 7.62
CA VAL A 215 -10.23 1.12 9.06
C VAL A 215 -11.48 0.33 9.42
N ASP A 216 -11.31 -0.93 9.78
CA ASP A 216 -12.43 -1.86 10.03
C ASP A 216 -13.20 -1.50 11.31
N ALA A 217 -14.45 -1.94 11.39
CA ALA A 217 -15.40 -1.58 12.45
C ALA A 217 -14.91 -1.91 13.87
N ASP A 218 -14.12 -2.96 14.01
CA ASP A 218 -13.56 -3.41 15.29
C ASP A 218 -12.21 -2.76 15.63
N ALA A 219 -11.59 -2.03 14.69
CA ALA A 219 -10.31 -1.35 14.87
C ALA A 219 -10.45 0.04 15.51
N THR A 220 -9.44 0.45 16.28
CA THR A 220 -9.31 1.81 16.83
C THR A 220 -7.94 2.41 16.53
N VAL A 221 -7.90 3.65 16.04
CA VAL A 221 -6.66 4.45 15.99
C VAL A 221 -6.70 5.52 17.09
N GLY A 222 -6.00 5.25 18.19
CA GLY A 222 -6.16 5.93 19.47
C GLY A 222 -5.84 7.42 19.44
N ASN A 223 -4.69 7.81 18.90
CA ASN A 223 -4.24 9.21 18.86
C ASN A 223 -4.60 9.92 17.56
N GLY A 224 -5.44 9.31 16.72
CA GLY A 224 -5.96 9.88 15.49
C GLY A 224 -5.16 9.49 14.26
N MET A 225 -5.70 9.91 13.12
CA MET A 225 -5.22 9.54 11.80
C MET A 225 -4.86 10.78 10.99
N MET A 226 -3.74 10.70 10.26
CA MET A 226 -3.21 11.78 9.45
C MET A 226 -2.84 11.28 8.06
N LEU A 227 -3.40 11.91 7.04
CA LEU A 227 -3.11 11.66 5.63
C LEU A 227 -2.46 12.91 5.04
N ASP A 228 -1.14 12.87 4.92
CA ASP A 228 -0.36 13.99 4.35
C ASP A 228 -0.20 13.86 2.83
N ALA A 229 -0.19 12.62 2.34
CA ALA A 229 -0.02 12.30 0.94
C ALA A 229 -1.34 12.21 0.17
N GLY A 230 -1.25 12.09 -1.15
CA GLY A 230 -2.39 11.74 -1.99
C GLY A 230 -2.87 10.33 -1.69
N VAL A 231 -4.17 10.15 -1.47
CA VAL A 231 -4.81 8.84 -1.37
C VAL A 231 -5.84 8.73 -2.48
N ASN A 232 -5.58 7.85 -3.43
CA ASN A 232 -6.42 7.62 -4.59
C ASN A 232 -6.94 6.18 -4.59
N ALA A 233 -8.24 6.04 -4.82
CA ALA A 233 -8.89 4.77 -5.09
C ALA A 233 -9.82 4.96 -6.29
N THR A 234 -9.46 4.39 -7.42
CA THR A 234 -10.16 4.61 -8.69
C THR A 234 -10.53 3.28 -9.31
N GLY A 235 -11.35 3.31 -10.36
CA GLY A 235 -11.44 2.17 -11.27
C GLY A 235 -10.14 1.99 -12.05
N TYR A 236 -10.21 1.32 -13.20
CA TYR A 236 -9.08 1.13 -14.12
C TYR A 236 -8.73 2.35 -14.98
N SER A 237 -9.32 3.51 -14.70
CA SER A 237 -9.00 4.76 -15.40
C SER A 237 -7.64 5.30 -14.97
N LEU A 238 -6.77 5.57 -15.93
CA LEU A 238 -5.43 6.09 -15.65
C LEU A 238 -5.49 7.62 -15.42
N ILE A 239 -4.89 8.10 -14.35
CA ILE A 239 -4.61 9.54 -14.21
C ILE A 239 -3.36 9.84 -15.04
N VAL A 240 -3.52 10.51 -16.19
CA VAL A 240 -2.35 10.97 -16.96
C VAL A 240 -1.69 12.14 -16.22
N ALA A 241 -0.44 11.96 -15.80
CA ALA A 241 0.35 12.98 -15.12
C ALA A 241 0.36 14.31 -15.90
N GLY A 242 0.02 15.42 -15.23
CA GLY A 242 -0.04 16.77 -15.83
C GLY A 242 -1.35 17.12 -16.53
N SER A 243 -2.31 16.18 -16.64
CA SER A 243 -3.69 16.51 -16.93
C SER A 243 -4.41 16.84 -15.61
N GLY A 244 -5.08 17.99 -15.52
CA GLY A 244 -6.01 18.30 -14.41
C GLY A 244 -7.29 17.44 -14.46
N GLY A 245 -7.18 16.20 -14.95
CA GLY A 245 -8.25 15.31 -15.34
C GLY A 245 -7.96 13.89 -14.90
N GLY A 246 -7.59 13.70 -13.62
CA GLY A 246 -7.88 12.42 -12.97
C GLY A 246 -9.39 12.11 -13.09
N PRO A 247 -9.84 10.87 -12.84
CA PRO A 247 -11.23 10.49 -13.00
C PRO A 247 -12.11 11.55 -12.33
N SER A 248 -12.81 12.31 -13.16
CA SER A 248 -13.67 13.37 -12.66
C SER A 248 -14.76 12.68 -11.87
N HIS A 249 -14.88 13.01 -10.59
CA HIS A 249 -16.04 12.63 -9.81
C HIS A 249 -17.30 12.97 -10.61
N GLY A 250 -18.05 11.95 -11.02
CA GLY A 250 -19.36 12.13 -11.63
C GLY A 250 -19.39 12.87 -12.97
N ARG A 251 -18.71 12.37 -14.01
CA ARG A 251 -19.36 12.47 -15.34
C ARG A 251 -20.65 11.67 -15.19
N ASP A 252 -21.79 12.35 -15.26
CA ASP A 252 -23.09 11.67 -15.18
C ASP A 252 -23.10 10.63 -16.30
N GLU A 253 -23.41 9.37 -15.96
CA GLU A 253 -23.49 8.30 -16.96
C GLU A 253 -24.55 8.60 -18.03
N SER A 254 -25.46 9.55 -17.75
CA SER A 254 -26.41 10.08 -18.73
C SER A 254 -25.78 10.93 -19.84
N ASP A 255 -24.54 11.40 -19.64
CA ASP A 255 -23.76 12.16 -20.63
C ASP A 255 -22.86 11.28 -21.52
N LEU A 256 -22.90 9.95 -21.33
CA LEU A 256 -22.19 8.99 -22.17
C LEU A 256 -22.98 8.70 -23.46
N GLU A 257 -22.30 8.73 -24.60
CA GLU A 257 -22.84 8.30 -25.87
C GLU A 257 -23.12 6.79 -25.85
N ALA A 258 -24.10 6.35 -26.65
CA ALA A 258 -24.49 4.94 -26.69
C ALA A 258 -23.34 4.00 -27.13
N ALA A 259 -22.31 4.51 -27.80
CA ALA A 259 -21.11 3.75 -28.11
C ALA A 259 -20.25 3.56 -26.84
N GLU A 260 -19.97 4.63 -26.07
CA GLU A 260 -19.24 4.59 -24.79
C GLU A 260 -19.95 3.71 -23.75
N VAL A 261 -21.29 3.73 -23.70
CA VAL A 261 -22.08 2.88 -22.80
C VAL A 261 -21.98 1.39 -23.14
N ASN A 262 -21.89 1.06 -24.43
CA ASN A 262 -21.86 -0.33 -24.91
C ASN A 262 -20.44 -0.85 -25.15
N ALA A 263 -19.43 0.03 -25.22
CA ALA A 263 -18.06 -0.31 -25.53
C ALA A 263 -17.41 -1.08 -24.38
N ASN A 264 -17.62 -0.70 -23.11
CA ASN A 264 -17.09 -1.54 -22.03
C ASN A 264 -17.69 -1.37 -20.63
N ASN A 265 -18.20 -2.46 -20.07
CA ASN A 265 -18.56 -2.50 -18.65
C ASN A 265 -17.32 -2.51 -17.73
N ASN A 266 -16.14 -2.92 -18.22
CA ASN A 266 -14.92 -2.97 -17.43
C ASN A 266 -14.27 -1.58 -17.26
N GLU A 267 -14.34 -0.71 -18.26
CA GLU A 267 -13.87 0.70 -18.20
C GLU A 267 -14.68 1.56 -17.22
N ARG A 268 -15.93 1.16 -16.97
CA ARG A 268 -16.88 1.86 -16.09
C ARG A 268 -16.78 1.45 -14.63
N ARG A 269 -15.84 0.57 -14.29
CA ARG A 269 -15.59 0.17 -12.91
C ARG A 269 -15.14 1.37 -12.10
N ARG A 270 -15.56 1.41 -10.84
CA ARG A 270 -15.24 2.50 -9.92
C ARG A 270 -14.57 1.92 -8.69
N GLY A 271 -13.58 2.66 -8.18
CA GLY A 271 -13.14 2.48 -6.81
C GLY A 271 -14.30 2.76 -5.86
N SER A 272 -14.23 2.19 -4.67
CA SER A 272 -15.21 2.39 -3.61
C SER A 272 -14.99 3.73 -2.91
N ALA A 273 -13.83 3.91 -2.26
CA ALA A 273 -13.52 5.11 -1.50
C ALA A 273 -12.01 5.35 -1.38
N ALA A 274 -11.57 6.61 -1.46
CA ALA A 274 -10.19 6.95 -1.11
C ALA A 274 -9.90 6.62 0.37
N VAL A 275 -10.85 6.91 1.26
CA VAL A 275 -10.76 6.62 2.69
C VAL A 275 -12.10 6.08 3.17
N ASP A 276 -12.12 4.87 3.72
CA ASP A 276 -13.27 4.24 4.36
C ASP A 276 -12.97 3.99 5.85
N ILE A 277 -13.78 4.54 6.73
CA ILE A 277 -13.59 4.47 8.18
C ILE A 277 -14.88 3.95 8.80
N ALA A 278 -14.88 2.65 9.10
CA ALA A 278 -15.91 2.01 9.89
C ALA A 278 -15.54 1.97 11.39
N GLY A 279 -14.24 1.93 11.70
CA GLY A 279 -13.69 1.88 13.05
C GLY A 279 -13.71 3.19 13.82
N ASN A 280 -13.06 3.18 14.99
CA ASN A 280 -13.05 4.30 15.92
C ASN A 280 -11.78 5.16 15.79
N LEU A 281 -11.96 6.46 15.60
CA LEU A 281 -10.88 7.46 15.57
C LEU A 281 -11.12 8.52 16.66
N PRO A 282 -10.92 8.21 17.95
CA PRO A 282 -11.14 9.19 19.02
C PRO A 282 -10.19 10.39 18.91
N GLY A 283 -9.03 10.19 18.27
CA GLY A 283 -8.11 11.27 17.91
C GLY A 283 -8.46 12.04 16.64
N GLY A 284 -9.56 11.72 15.95
CA GLY A 284 -9.98 12.38 14.72
C GLY A 284 -9.16 12.01 13.48
N LEU A 285 -9.52 12.62 12.34
CA LEU A 285 -8.88 12.46 11.03
C LEU A 285 -8.44 13.81 10.47
N ILE A 286 -7.22 13.89 9.95
CA ILE A 286 -6.69 15.04 9.22
C ILE A 286 -6.24 14.61 7.82
N ILE A 287 -6.58 15.41 6.81
CA ILE A 287 -6.17 15.21 5.41
C ILE A 287 -5.53 16.51 4.91
N GLY A 288 -4.34 16.42 4.32
CA GLY A 288 -3.63 17.55 3.70
C GLY A 288 -3.22 18.63 4.70
N GLY A 289 -2.97 18.26 5.96
CA GLY A 289 -2.43 19.16 6.99
C GLY A 289 -3.34 20.26 7.52
N LYS A 290 -4.61 20.34 7.06
CA LYS A 290 -5.56 21.36 7.54
C LYS A 290 -6.59 20.75 8.48
N ALA A 291 -6.40 20.97 9.78
CA ALA A 291 -7.40 20.63 10.79
C ALA A 291 -8.64 21.53 10.65
N ASN A 292 -9.81 20.93 10.44
CA ASN A 292 -11.06 21.65 10.32
C ASN A 292 -11.68 21.82 11.72
N GLN A 293 -11.54 23.02 12.29
CA GLN A 293 -12.17 23.58 13.50
C GLN A 293 -12.27 22.70 14.78
N VAL A 294 -11.67 23.20 15.86
CA VAL A 294 -11.85 22.71 17.24
C VAL A 294 -13.16 23.27 17.81
N LEU A 295 -14.09 22.40 18.23
CA LEU A 295 -15.38 22.76 18.83
C LEU A 295 -15.41 22.54 20.36
N THR A 296 -14.49 21.75 20.93
CA THR A 296 -14.46 21.35 22.35
C THR A 296 -13.06 21.22 22.96
N GLY A 297 -12.98 21.21 24.30
CA GLY A 297 -11.71 21.07 25.03
C GLY A 297 -11.06 19.68 24.95
N LEU A 298 -11.83 18.64 24.62
CA LEU A 298 -11.30 17.29 24.35
C LEU A 298 -10.64 17.24 22.96
N GLU A 299 -11.27 17.86 21.95
CA GLU A 299 -10.67 18.03 20.62
C GLU A 299 -9.37 18.86 20.67
N ALA A 300 -9.22 19.77 21.64
CA ALA A 300 -7.97 20.52 21.85
C ALA A 300 -6.82 19.66 22.40
N LEU A 301 -7.11 18.66 23.25
CA LEU A 301 -6.11 17.70 23.73
C LEU A 301 -5.67 16.76 22.61
N THR A 302 -6.62 16.29 21.82
CA THR A 302 -6.41 15.51 20.60
C THR A 302 -5.55 16.26 19.58
N LEU A 303 -5.85 17.55 19.32
CA LEU A 303 -5.06 18.39 18.42
C LEU A 303 -3.63 18.59 18.94
N ASN A 304 -3.41 18.55 20.26
CA ASN A 304 -2.08 18.67 20.84
C ASN A 304 -1.21 17.44 20.52
N ASN A 305 -1.79 16.23 20.57
CA ASN A 305 -1.10 14.99 20.17
C ASN A 305 -0.73 15.01 18.67
N ILE A 306 -1.64 15.52 17.83
CA ILE A 306 -1.41 15.74 16.39
C ILE A 306 -0.32 16.80 16.16
N THR A 307 -0.32 17.87 16.95
CA THR A 307 0.68 18.96 16.86
C THR A 307 2.08 18.46 17.19
N ILE A 308 2.21 17.48 18.09
CA ILE A 308 3.49 16.79 18.38
C ILE A 308 3.94 15.96 17.18
N GLY A 309 3.02 15.30 16.47
CA GLY A 309 3.34 14.62 15.20
C GLY A 309 3.77 15.58 14.08
N LEU A 310 3.26 16.82 14.09
CA LEU A 310 3.60 17.88 13.14
C LEU A 310 4.93 18.59 13.43
N THR A 311 5.67 18.20 14.46
CA THR A 311 6.96 18.80 14.80
C THR A 311 8.14 17.90 14.40
N ASP A 312 9.19 18.48 13.83
CA ASP A 312 10.47 17.79 13.62
C ASP A 312 11.17 17.48 14.97
N GLU A 313 12.31 16.79 14.92
CA GLU A 313 13.09 16.41 16.12
C GLU A 313 13.57 17.64 16.91
N GLU A 314 13.60 18.82 16.28
CA GLU A 314 13.96 20.11 16.85
C GLU A 314 12.75 20.91 17.38
N GLY A 315 11.53 20.39 17.25
CA GLY A 315 10.31 21.03 17.72
C GLY A 315 9.76 22.11 16.80
N ASN A 316 10.22 22.20 15.55
CA ASN A 316 9.67 23.10 14.55
C ASN A 316 8.45 22.49 13.90
N ARG A 317 7.41 23.30 13.69
CA ARG A 317 6.21 22.89 12.96
C ARG A 317 6.57 22.67 11.49
N VAL A 318 6.37 21.46 10.99
CA VAL A 318 6.54 21.11 9.57
C VAL A 318 5.33 21.66 8.80
N ASP A 319 5.57 22.60 7.89
CA ASP A 319 4.57 23.02 6.91
C ASP A 319 4.43 21.95 5.84
N ILE A 320 3.20 21.51 5.59
CA ILE A 320 2.86 20.40 4.67
C ILE A 320 1.97 20.89 3.54
N SER A 321 1.99 22.19 3.25
CA SER A 321 1.36 22.69 2.05
C SER A 321 2.22 22.32 0.82
N PRO A 322 1.62 21.91 -0.32
CA PRO A 322 2.38 21.64 -1.55
C PRO A 322 3.14 22.86 -2.10
N ASP A 323 2.85 24.07 -1.59
CA ASP A 323 3.30 25.34 -2.16
C ASP A 323 4.13 26.23 -1.20
N GLY A 324 4.51 25.72 -0.02
CA GLY A 324 5.17 26.50 1.03
C GLY A 324 4.20 26.81 2.16
#